data_AF-A0A524AN41-F1
#
_entry.id   AF-A0A524AN41-F1
#
_cell.length_a   1.000
_cell.length_b   1.000
_cell.length_c   1.000
_cell.angle_alpha   90.00
_cell.angle_beta   90.00
_cell.angle_gamma   90.00
#
_symmetry.space_group_name_H-M   'P 1'
#
loop_
_entity.id
_entity.type
_entity.pdbx_description
1 polymer ?
#
loop_
_entity_poly.entity_id
_entity_poly.type
_entity_poly.pdbx_seq_one_letter_code
_entity_poly.pdbx_strand_id
1 'polypeptide(L)'
;MNMDVRDLLGRIKIRDPVSIGGLVSLVVATILFGVTARSLILSIRQRAELQASYEGVQDAIARTQQARTMKPGELREKIADAQGRLRQALSDFPSTAQAGEELSGYYRYADGLGVQLVRMEAVAADWEEEGERIYNVQRFLLEAEGAVPNLLRFLSRVGGGAYATFLVEDVTIRSDGVPVASADLTVFASDLGAGATPRPVKRSSAPIPSSTPFAAQGEDLLRLESQMIMAVAAREWPAAVDHGRRILAENPGRPGIVQALYQSHVGWAHDLVAQGRAVEARHQFEAALEVLPQGEEALEGLRQLDAAATPGQ
;
A
#
# COMPACT_ATOMS: atom_id res chain seq x y z
N MET A 1 30.12 31.40 42.57
CA MET A 1 30.30 32.78 43.10
C MET A 1 29.44 33.69 42.24
N ASN A 2 28.16 33.87 42.59
CA ASN A 2 27.22 34.68 41.82
C ASN A 2 27.41 36.14 42.24
N MET A 3 28.14 36.91 41.44
CA MET A 3 28.22 38.36 41.59
C MET A 3 26.91 38.96 41.11
N ASP A 4 26.16 39.54 42.04
CA ASP A 4 24.90 40.23 41.79
C ASP A 4 25.19 41.53 41.03
N VAL A 5 24.68 41.61 39.79
CA VAL A 5 24.89 42.76 38.88
C VAL A 5 24.26 44.04 39.46
N ARG A 6 23.31 43.92 40.39
CA ARG A 6 22.67 45.08 41.03
C ARG A 6 23.60 45.84 41.96
N ASP A 7 24.62 45.20 42.52
CA ASP A 7 25.53 45.84 43.49
C ASP A 7 26.62 46.70 42.80
N LEU A 8 26.91 46.43 41.52
CA LEU A 8 27.84 47.23 40.72
C LEU A 8 27.26 48.61 40.30
N LEU A 9 25.94 48.78 40.35
CA LEU A 9 25.29 50.02 39.89
C LEU A 9 25.06 51.05 41.02
N GLY A 10 25.23 50.68 42.28
CA GLY A 10 24.91 51.55 43.43
C GLY A 10 25.96 52.60 43.80
N ARG A 11 27.19 52.53 43.29
CA ARG A 11 28.32 53.38 43.76
C ARG A 11 28.75 54.53 42.85
N ILE A 12 28.15 54.71 41.68
CA ILE A 12 28.56 55.78 40.78
C ILE A 12 27.70 57.02 41.06
N LYS A 13 28.15 57.88 41.96
CA LYS A 13 27.56 59.21 42.19
C LYS A 13 28.01 60.13 41.05
N ILE A 14 27.30 60.06 39.93
CA ILE A 14 27.61 60.81 38.71
C ILE A 14 27.27 62.30 38.93
N ARG A 15 28.29 63.16 38.91
CA ARG A 15 28.16 64.61 39.13
C ARG A 15 28.45 65.45 37.87
N ASP A 16 28.71 64.83 36.71
CA ASP A 16 28.94 65.56 35.45
C ASP A 16 28.06 65.05 34.30
N PRO A 17 27.33 65.92 33.59
CA PRO A 17 26.44 65.52 32.48
C PRO A 17 27.22 65.05 31.22
N VAL A 18 28.51 65.37 31.11
CA VAL A 18 29.33 65.01 29.94
C VAL A 18 29.76 63.54 29.96
N SER A 19 29.98 62.94 31.13
CA SER A 19 30.38 61.53 31.27
C SER A 19 29.21 60.55 31.05
N ILE A 20 27.97 61.01 31.22
CA ILE A 20 26.75 60.23 30.88
C ILE A 20 26.65 60.01 29.37
N GLY A 21 26.97 61.03 28.56
CA GLY A 21 26.93 60.92 27.09
C GLY A 21 27.93 59.89 26.55
N GLY A 22 29.13 59.82 27.14
CA GLY A 22 30.17 58.85 26.73
C GLY A 22 29.79 57.39 26.99
N LEU A 23 29.17 57.11 28.14
CA LEU A 23 28.72 55.76 28.50
C LEU A 23 27.55 55.29 27.61
N VAL A 24 26.60 56.16 27.32
CA VAL A 24 25.48 55.84 26.42
C VAL A 24 25.98 55.57 25.00
N SER A 25 26.91 56.38 24.50
CA SER A 25 27.57 56.17 23.20
C SER A 25 28.26 54.79 23.11
N LEU A 26 29.01 54.41 24.14
CA LEU A 26 29.72 53.13 24.18
C LEU A 26 28.75 51.94 24.16
N VAL A 27 27.65 52.01 24.92
CA VAL A 27 26.63 50.96 24.97
C VAL A 27 25.94 50.83 23.62
N VAL A 28 25.58 51.94 22.98
CA VAL A 28 24.96 51.94 21.64
C VAL A 28 25.91 51.36 20.60
N ALA A 29 27.19 51.75 20.59
CA ALA A 29 28.19 51.20 19.67
C ALA A 29 28.38 49.69 19.85
N THR A 30 28.38 49.21 21.09
CA THR A 30 28.53 47.78 21.40
C THR A 30 27.32 46.97 20.94
N ILE A 31 26.11 47.50 21.12
CA ILE A 31 24.87 46.88 20.62
C ILE A 31 24.88 46.85 19.09
N LEU A 32 25.25 47.96 18.43
CA LEU A 32 25.32 48.03 16.97
C LEU A 32 26.34 47.02 16.41
N PHE A 33 27.49 46.88 17.05
CA PHE A 33 28.53 45.91 16.66
C PHE A 33 28.04 44.46 16.83
N GLY A 34 27.32 44.16 17.91
CA GLY A 34 26.73 42.84 18.12
C GLY A 34 25.69 42.48 17.04
N VAL A 35 24.88 43.46 16.62
CA VAL A 35 23.87 43.26 15.56
C VAL A 35 24.52 43.05 14.19
N THR A 36 25.54 43.84 13.83
CA THR A 36 26.24 43.70 12.54
C THR A 36 27.08 42.42 12.47
N ALA A 37 27.77 42.04 13.55
CA ALA A 37 28.53 40.79 13.62
C ALA A 37 27.61 39.57 13.48
N ARG A 38 26.43 39.58 14.11
CA ARG A 38 25.44 38.50 13.98
C ARG A 38 24.90 38.38 12.56
N SER A 39 24.71 39.49 11.86
CA SER A 39 24.28 39.51 10.45
C SER A 39 25.34 38.93 9.50
N LEU A 40 26.62 39.25 9.73
CA LEU A 40 27.73 38.68 8.96
C LEU A 40 27.88 37.17 9.16
N ILE A 41 27.69 36.67 10.38
CA ILE A 41 27.74 35.22 10.66
C ILE A 41 26.59 34.47 9.98
N LEU A 42 25.39 35.06 9.92
CA LEU A 42 24.25 34.46 9.22
C LEU A 42 24.44 34.43 7.70
N SER A 43 25.01 35.49 7.11
CA SER A 43 25.25 35.53 5.67
C SER A 43 26.36 34.56 5.21
N ILE A 44 27.35 34.28 6.05
CA ILE A 44 28.39 33.27 5.76
C ILE A 44 27.80 31.85 5.80
N ARG A 45 26.87 31.56 6.72
CA ARG A 45 26.18 30.26 6.76
C ARG A 45 25.30 30.04 5.53
N GLN A 46 24.56 31.06 5.09
CA GLN A 46 23.78 30.98 3.85
C GLN A 46 24.65 30.73 2.61
N ARG A 47 25.86 31.31 2.55
CA ARG A 47 26.80 31.04 1.45
C ARG A 47 27.35 29.62 1.47
N ALA A 48 27.66 29.06 2.64
CA ALA A 48 28.11 27.68 2.76
C ALA A 48 27.03 26.67 2.31
N GLU A 49 25.77 26.95 2.61
CA GLU A 49 24.63 26.13 2.20
C GLU A 49 24.36 26.20 0.69
N LEU A 50 24.52 27.39 0.08
CA LEU A 50 24.48 27.58 -1.37
C LEU A 50 25.65 26.90 -2.10
N GLN A 51 26.82 26.81 -1.48
CA GLN A 51 27.98 26.16 -2.08
C GLN A 51 27.85 24.62 -2.02
N ALA A 52 27.34 24.08 -0.92
CA ALA A 52 27.01 22.66 -0.79
C ALA A 52 25.89 22.24 -1.76
N SER A 53 24.89 23.10 -2.00
CA SER A 53 23.85 22.82 -3.00
C SER A 53 24.39 22.87 -4.43
N TYR A 54 25.36 23.75 -4.73
CA TYR A 54 26.01 23.82 -6.04
C TYR A 54 26.85 22.58 -6.35
N GLU A 55 27.60 22.07 -5.36
CA GLU A 55 28.36 20.83 -5.47
C GLU A 55 27.41 19.63 -5.69
N GLY A 56 26.31 19.55 -4.94
CA GLY A 56 25.30 18.51 -5.14
C GLY A 56 24.64 18.54 -6.53
N VAL A 57 24.39 19.73 -7.07
CA VAL A 57 23.82 19.89 -8.42
C VAL A 57 24.84 19.54 -9.51
N GLN A 58 26.12 19.90 -9.34
CA GLN A 58 27.17 19.47 -10.29
C GLN A 58 27.35 17.95 -10.29
N ASP A 59 27.32 17.32 -9.13
CA ASP A 59 27.46 15.87 -9.00
C ASP A 59 26.27 15.13 -9.65
N ALA A 60 25.05 15.67 -9.50
CA ALA A 60 23.86 15.16 -10.18
C ALA A 60 23.95 15.31 -11.72
N ILE A 61 24.45 16.45 -12.21
CA ILE A 61 24.65 16.69 -13.65
C ILE A 61 25.72 15.75 -14.22
N ALA A 62 26.81 15.52 -13.50
CA ALA A 62 27.87 14.60 -13.90
C ALA A 62 27.36 13.14 -14.00
N ARG A 63 26.55 12.69 -13.03
CA ARG A 63 25.89 11.38 -13.07
C ARG A 63 24.89 11.26 -14.23
N THR A 64 24.16 12.33 -14.52
CA THR A 64 23.21 12.36 -15.64
C THR A 64 23.92 12.36 -17.00
N GLN A 65 25.09 13.01 -17.11
CA GLN A 65 25.94 12.96 -18.31
C GLN A 65 26.61 11.60 -18.48
N GLN A 66 27.03 10.94 -17.40
CA GLN A 66 27.49 9.54 -17.42
C GLN A 66 26.40 8.57 -17.89
N ALA A 67 25.15 8.78 -17.43
CA ALA A 67 24.00 8.02 -17.92
C ALA A 67 23.71 8.27 -19.42
N ARG A 68 23.96 9.48 -19.93
CA ARG A 68 23.88 9.81 -21.36
C ARG A 68 25.05 9.27 -22.20
N THR A 69 26.19 8.94 -21.59
CA THR A 69 27.35 8.34 -22.29
C THR A 69 27.28 6.83 -22.38
N MET A 70 26.41 6.17 -21.61
CA MET A 70 26.10 4.76 -21.87
C MET A 70 25.41 4.67 -23.24
N LYS A 71 26.04 3.94 -24.16
CA LYS A 71 25.47 3.73 -25.50
C LYS A 71 24.08 3.08 -25.33
N PRO A 72 23.08 3.44 -26.14
CA PRO A 72 21.74 2.83 -26.07
C PRO A 72 21.75 1.29 -26.09
N GLY A 73 22.76 0.67 -26.73
CA GLY A 73 22.96 -0.78 -26.70
C GLY A 73 23.33 -1.33 -25.32
N GLU A 74 24.25 -0.69 -24.61
CA GLU A 74 24.68 -1.10 -23.26
C GLU A 74 23.57 -0.93 -22.22
N LEU A 75 22.74 0.13 -22.36
CA LEU A 75 21.55 0.31 -21.53
C LEU A 75 20.53 -0.81 -21.75
N ARG A 76 20.26 -1.20 -23.01
CA ARG A 76 19.35 -2.31 -23.33
C ARG A 76 19.85 -3.63 -22.77
N GLU A 77 21.15 -3.89 -22.89
CA GLU A 77 21.78 -5.09 -22.33
C GLU A 77 21.65 -5.14 -20.80
N LYS A 78 21.93 -4.02 -20.12
CA LYS A 78 21.76 -3.92 -18.66
C LYS A 78 20.30 -4.09 -18.22
N ILE A 79 19.34 -3.55 -18.98
CA ILE A 79 17.91 -3.75 -18.71
C ILE A 79 17.54 -5.22 -18.90
N ALA A 80 18.02 -5.87 -19.96
CA ALA A 80 17.74 -7.27 -20.22
C ALA A 80 18.33 -8.19 -19.12
N ASP A 81 19.56 -7.89 -18.67
CA ASP A 81 20.21 -8.60 -17.57
C ASP A 81 19.48 -8.37 -16.23
N ALA A 82 19.09 -7.14 -15.93
CA ALA A 82 18.30 -6.81 -14.74
C ALA A 82 16.93 -7.50 -14.75
N GLN A 83 16.24 -7.54 -15.90
CA GLN A 83 15.00 -8.28 -16.08
C GLN A 83 15.20 -9.79 -15.91
N GLY A 84 16.32 -10.34 -16.42
CA GLY A 84 16.67 -11.75 -16.23
C GLY A 84 16.85 -12.10 -14.75
N ARG A 85 17.62 -11.29 -14.02
CA ARG A 85 17.83 -11.44 -12.57
C ARG A 85 16.53 -11.30 -11.79
N LEU A 86 15.66 -10.35 -12.17
CA LEU A 86 14.35 -10.18 -11.55
C LEU A 86 13.47 -11.42 -11.75
N ARG A 87 13.35 -11.93 -12.99
CA ARG A 87 12.57 -13.15 -13.26
C ARG A 87 13.09 -14.36 -12.50
N GLN A 88 14.42 -14.45 -12.34
CA GLN A 88 15.04 -15.51 -11.55
C GLN A 88 14.73 -15.37 -10.06
N ALA A 89 14.76 -14.15 -9.51
CA ALA A 89 14.37 -13.93 -8.11
C ALA A 89 12.88 -14.22 -7.85
N LEU A 90 12.03 -13.99 -8.85
CA LEU A 90 10.59 -14.24 -8.80
C LEU A 90 10.18 -15.66 -9.22
N SER A 91 11.11 -16.55 -9.54
CA SER A 91 10.77 -17.91 -10.00
C SER A 91 9.98 -18.71 -8.97
N ASP A 92 10.18 -18.40 -7.69
CA ASP A 92 9.58 -19.09 -6.55
C ASP A 92 8.31 -18.38 -6.05
N PHE A 93 7.96 -17.24 -6.66
CA PHE A 93 6.75 -16.51 -6.34
C PHE A 93 5.59 -17.05 -7.16
N PRO A 94 4.45 -17.40 -6.53
CA PRO A 94 3.24 -17.72 -7.26
C PRO A 94 2.73 -16.46 -7.98
N SER A 95 2.03 -16.66 -9.09
CA SER A 95 1.21 -15.60 -9.66
C SER A 95 0.02 -15.29 -8.75
N THR A 96 -0.63 -14.14 -8.95
CA THR A 96 -1.83 -13.77 -8.19
C THR A 96 -2.93 -14.81 -8.37
N ALA A 97 -3.09 -15.36 -9.58
CA ALA A 97 -4.05 -16.43 -9.86
C ALA A 97 -3.72 -17.74 -9.11
N GLN A 98 -2.44 -18.16 -9.12
CA GLN A 98 -2.01 -19.37 -8.39
C GLN A 98 -2.17 -19.21 -6.88
N ALA A 99 -1.91 -18.02 -6.35
CA ALA A 99 -2.11 -17.72 -4.95
C ALA A 99 -3.60 -17.80 -4.58
N GLY A 100 -4.49 -17.22 -5.39
CA GLY A 100 -5.93 -17.32 -5.21
C GLY A 100 -6.47 -18.76 -5.26
N GLU A 101 -5.92 -19.60 -6.15
CA GLU A 101 -6.28 -21.01 -6.23
C GLU A 101 -5.88 -21.79 -4.96
N GLU A 102 -4.67 -21.56 -4.44
CA GLU A 102 -4.21 -22.20 -3.19
C GLU A 102 -5.03 -21.75 -1.98
N LEU A 103 -5.33 -20.45 -1.87
CA LEU A 103 -6.21 -19.90 -0.83
C LEU A 103 -7.59 -20.55 -0.88
N SER A 104 -8.17 -20.69 -2.08
CA SER A 104 -9.45 -21.38 -2.28
C SER A 104 -9.36 -22.86 -1.87
N GLY A 105 -8.21 -23.49 -2.10
CA GLY A 105 -7.92 -24.86 -1.69
C GLY A 105 -8.01 -25.08 -0.17
N TYR A 106 -7.75 -24.05 0.64
CA TYR A 106 -7.82 -24.16 2.10
C TYR A 106 -9.23 -24.44 2.63
N TYR A 107 -10.29 -23.95 1.98
CA TYR A 107 -11.66 -24.32 2.34
C TYR A 107 -11.91 -25.83 2.21
N ARG A 108 -11.50 -26.41 1.08
CA ARG A 108 -11.64 -27.85 0.83
C ARG A 108 -10.78 -28.67 1.79
N TYR A 109 -9.60 -28.17 2.14
CA TYR A 109 -8.72 -28.85 3.08
C TYR A 109 -9.26 -28.82 4.51
N ALA A 110 -9.81 -27.69 4.94
CA ALA A 110 -10.47 -27.56 6.24
C ALA A 110 -11.62 -28.56 6.37
N ASP A 111 -12.51 -28.60 5.36
CA ASP A 111 -13.65 -29.54 5.32
C ASP A 111 -13.21 -31.00 5.43
N GLY A 112 -12.17 -31.39 4.68
CA GLY A 112 -11.60 -32.74 4.73
C GLY A 112 -11.00 -33.14 6.09
N LEU A 113 -10.68 -32.17 6.95
CA LEU A 113 -10.22 -32.39 8.32
C LEU A 113 -11.33 -32.25 9.37
N GLY A 114 -12.57 -31.98 8.96
CA GLY A 114 -13.65 -31.63 9.89
C GLY A 114 -13.36 -30.32 10.64
N VAL A 115 -12.68 -29.38 9.97
CA VAL A 115 -12.44 -28.01 10.42
C VAL A 115 -13.32 -27.09 9.59
N GLN A 116 -14.01 -26.16 10.23
CA GLN A 116 -14.79 -25.16 9.54
C GLN A 116 -13.99 -23.87 9.46
N LEU A 117 -13.65 -23.43 8.25
CA LEU A 117 -13.04 -22.11 8.07
C LEU A 117 -14.14 -21.06 8.18
N VAL A 118 -14.20 -20.38 9.33
CA VAL A 118 -15.27 -19.44 9.70
C VAL A 118 -15.01 -18.06 9.09
N ARG A 119 -13.74 -17.67 9.02
CA ARG A 119 -13.32 -16.38 8.47
C ARG A 119 -12.03 -16.52 7.69
N MET A 120 -12.00 -15.90 6.52
CA MET A 120 -10.78 -15.59 5.79
C MET A 120 -11.00 -14.24 5.11
N GLU A 121 -10.49 -13.19 5.71
CA GLU A 121 -10.77 -11.81 5.30
C GLU A 121 -9.48 -11.08 4.98
N ALA A 122 -9.47 -10.36 3.85
CA ALA A 122 -8.34 -9.53 3.48
C ALA A 122 -8.25 -8.33 4.44
N VAL A 123 -7.12 -8.21 5.13
CA VAL A 123 -6.80 -7.07 5.97
C VAL A 123 -6.11 -6.05 5.07
N ALA A 124 -6.64 -4.82 5.01
CA ALA A 124 -6.01 -3.74 4.30
C ALA A 124 -4.58 -3.57 4.83
N ALA A 125 -3.58 -3.61 3.95
CA ALA A 125 -2.22 -3.29 4.34
C ALA A 125 -2.17 -1.81 4.73
N ASP A 126 -1.64 -1.49 5.90
CA ASP A 126 -1.41 -0.10 6.29
C ASP A 126 -0.57 0.59 5.20
N TRP A 127 -1.15 1.66 4.64
CA TRP A 127 -0.82 2.31 3.37
C TRP A 127 0.54 3.03 3.32
N GLU A 128 1.47 2.74 4.25
CA GLU A 128 2.69 3.54 4.41
C GLU A 128 3.83 3.14 3.45
N GLU A 129 3.60 2.20 2.54
CA GLU A 129 4.66 1.64 1.72
C GLU A 129 4.21 1.27 0.28
N GLU A 130 3.31 2.08 -0.30
CA GLU A 130 3.02 2.15 -1.74
C GLU A 130 4.21 2.74 -2.52
N GLY A 131 5.36 2.07 -2.46
CA GLY A 131 6.35 2.16 -3.53
C GLY A 131 5.90 1.30 -4.72
N GLU A 132 6.47 1.52 -5.91
CA GLU A 132 6.40 0.57 -7.03
C GLU A 132 6.97 -0.79 -6.60
N ARG A 133 6.14 -1.63 -5.99
CA ARG A 133 6.52 -2.98 -5.59
C ARG A 133 6.33 -3.91 -6.79
N ILE A 134 7.37 -4.67 -7.08
CA ILE A 134 7.41 -5.72 -8.10
C ILE A 134 6.61 -6.99 -7.70
N TYR A 135 5.92 -6.95 -6.56
CA TYR A 135 5.11 -8.04 -6.00
C TYR A 135 3.90 -7.46 -5.26
N ASN A 136 2.82 -8.23 -5.23
CA ASN A 136 1.60 -7.96 -4.49
C ASN A 136 1.70 -8.63 -3.10
N VAL A 137 1.32 -7.90 -2.05
CA VAL A 137 1.25 -8.39 -0.68
C VAL A 137 -0.19 -8.36 -0.25
N GLN A 138 -0.73 -9.53 0.07
CA GLN A 138 -2.08 -9.67 0.60
C GLN A 138 -2.01 -10.26 2.00
N ARG A 139 -2.65 -9.61 2.96
CA ARG A 139 -2.76 -10.10 4.33
C ARG A 139 -4.16 -10.61 4.57
N PHE A 140 -4.28 -11.76 5.20
CA PHE A 140 -5.54 -12.39 5.52
C PHE A 140 -5.59 -12.74 6.99
N LEU A 141 -6.71 -12.44 7.64
CA LEU A 141 -7.03 -13.01 8.94
C LEU A 141 -7.77 -14.32 8.71
N LEU A 142 -7.19 -15.45 9.16
CA LEU A 142 -7.86 -16.74 9.19
C LEU A 142 -8.44 -17.02 10.57
N GLU A 143 -9.69 -17.47 10.61
CA GLU A 143 -10.31 -18.07 11.79
C GLU A 143 -10.97 -19.40 11.41
N ALA A 144 -10.61 -20.45 12.14
CA ALA A 144 -11.08 -21.80 11.88
C ALA A 144 -11.53 -22.49 13.18
N GLU A 145 -12.64 -23.20 13.13
CA GLU A 145 -13.23 -23.90 14.26
C GLU A 145 -13.14 -25.41 14.08
N GLY A 146 -12.89 -26.14 15.17
CA GLY A 146 -12.84 -27.60 15.13
C GLY A 146 -12.10 -28.22 16.29
N ALA A 147 -11.89 -29.54 16.23
CA ALA A 147 -11.09 -30.23 17.23
C ALA A 147 -9.63 -29.75 17.18
N VAL A 148 -9.03 -29.44 18.33
CA VAL A 148 -7.63 -28.92 18.43
C VAL A 148 -6.62 -29.73 17.60
N PRO A 149 -6.62 -31.07 17.58
CA PRO A 149 -5.69 -31.83 16.75
C PRO A 149 -5.87 -31.59 15.24
N ASN A 150 -7.11 -31.34 14.79
CA ASN A 150 -7.40 -31.05 13.39
C ASN A 150 -7.06 -29.60 13.04
N LEU A 151 -7.28 -28.65 13.96
CA LEU A 151 -6.82 -27.26 13.81
C LEU A 151 -5.30 -27.18 13.65
N LEU A 152 -4.54 -27.92 14.45
CA LEU A 152 -3.08 -27.96 14.34
C LEU A 152 -2.62 -28.55 12.99
N ARG A 153 -3.30 -29.59 12.49
CA ARG A 153 -3.02 -30.13 11.14
C ARG A 153 -3.38 -29.13 10.04
N PHE A 154 -4.52 -28.44 10.21
CA PHE A 154 -4.96 -27.38 9.32
C PHE A 154 -3.91 -26.27 9.21
N LEU A 155 -3.55 -25.66 10.34
CA LEU A 155 -2.54 -24.60 10.40
C LEU A 155 -1.17 -25.05 9.92
N SER A 156 -0.74 -26.27 10.27
CA SER A 156 0.53 -26.81 9.77
C SER A 156 0.53 -26.98 8.25
N ARG A 157 -0.62 -27.25 7.62
CA ARG A 157 -0.73 -27.30 6.17
C ARG A 157 -0.72 -25.92 5.54
N VAL A 158 -1.42 -24.96 6.13
CA VAL A 158 -1.44 -23.57 5.65
C VAL A 158 -0.03 -22.97 5.73
N GLY A 159 0.67 -23.11 6.86
CA GLY A 159 2.05 -22.63 7.03
C GLY A 159 3.10 -23.46 6.29
N GLY A 160 2.81 -24.73 6.00
CA GLY A 160 3.64 -25.62 5.18
C GLY A 160 3.18 -25.74 3.74
N GLY A 161 2.45 -24.72 3.24
CA GLY A 161 1.69 -24.76 1.99
C GLY A 161 2.54 -24.97 0.73
N ALA A 162 1.88 -24.92 -0.43
CA ALA A 162 2.53 -25.18 -1.71
C ALA A 162 3.64 -24.18 -2.07
N TYR A 163 3.63 -22.98 -1.46
CA TYR A 163 4.54 -21.89 -1.76
C TYR A 163 5.26 -21.40 -0.50
N ALA A 164 6.56 -21.09 -0.63
CA ALA A 164 7.36 -20.54 0.47
C ALA A 164 7.03 -19.08 0.81
N THR A 165 6.31 -18.41 -0.08
CA THR A 165 5.87 -17.03 0.03
C THR A 165 4.54 -16.87 0.78
N PHE A 166 4.07 -17.95 1.42
CA PHE A 166 2.91 -17.92 2.30
C PHE A 166 3.44 -17.98 3.73
N LEU A 167 3.33 -16.87 4.45
CA LEU A 167 3.80 -16.74 5.82
C LEU A 167 2.60 -16.76 6.76
N VAL A 168 2.62 -17.65 7.74
CA VAL A 168 1.62 -17.72 8.79
C VAL A 168 2.24 -17.22 10.08
N GLU A 169 1.63 -16.18 10.64
CA GLU A 169 2.07 -15.47 11.84
C GLU A 169 0.93 -15.42 12.88
N ASP A 170 1.28 -15.02 14.11
CA ASP A 170 0.33 -14.75 15.20
C ASP A 170 -0.74 -15.85 15.44
N VAL A 171 -0.30 -17.10 15.36
CA VAL A 171 -1.16 -18.26 15.58
C VAL A 171 -1.60 -18.35 17.04
N THR A 172 -2.91 -18.29 17.26
CA THR A 172 -3.54 -18.49 18.56
C THR A 172 -4.61 -19.57 18.49
N ILE A 173 -4.75 -20.37 19.54
CA ILE A 173 -5.84 -21.34 19.67
C ILE A 173 -6.53 -21.08 21.00
N ARG A 174 -7.83 -20.76 20.93
CA ARG A 174 -8.70 -20.61 22.09
C ARG A 174 -9.54 -21.87 22.25
N SER A 175 -9.92 -22.18 23.49
CA SER A 175 -10.68 -23.40 23.83
C SER A 175 -11.77 -23.14 24.87
N ASP A 176 -12.23 -21.89 24.95
CA ASP A 176 -13.38 -21.44 25.71
C ASP A 176 -14.70 -21.80 25.01
N GLY A 177 -14.93 -23.10 24.78
CA GLY A 177 -16.09 -23.63 24.06
C GLY A 177 -15.69 -24.52 22.89
N VAL A 178 -16.25 -24.26 21.70
CA VAL A 178 -15.77 -24.87 20.46
C VAL A 178 -14.37 -24.30 20.19
N PRO A 179 -13.31 -25.12 20.06
CA PRO A 179 -11.98 -24.58 19.88
C PRO A 179 -11.88 -23.81 18.56
N VAL A 180 -11.26 -22.63 18.63
CA VAL A 180 -11.08 -21.71 17.50
C VAL A 180 -9.60 -21.39 17.36
N ALA A 181 -9.06 -21.61 16.18
CA ALA A 181 -7.74 -21.14 15.79
C ALA A 181 -7.86 -19.82 15.03
N SER A 182 -6.98 -18.87 15.34
CA SER A 182 -6.80 -17.65 14.56
C SER A 182 -5.34 -17.53 14.13
N ALA A 183 -5.09 -17.04 12.93
CA ALA A 183 -3.75 -16.80 12.41
C ALA A 183 -3.76 -15.72 11.33
N ASP A 184 -2.65 -14.99 11.22
CA ASP A 184 -2.42 -14.03 10.16
C ASP A 184 -1.67 -14.72 9.02
N LEU A 185 -2.21 -14.66 7.81
CA LEU A 185 -1.61 -15.20 6.60
C LEU A 185 -1.19 -14.06 5.68
N THR A 186 0.11 -13.90 5.48
CA THR A 186 0.66 -12.99 4.47
C THR A 186 1.04 -13.78 3.22
N VAL A 187 0.52 -13.35 2.08
CA VAL A 187 0.77 -13.94 0.77
C VAL A 187 1.55 -12.95 -0.09
N PHE A 188 2.74 -13.37 -0.53
CA PHE A 188 3.51 -12.64 -1.54
C PHE A 188 3.34 -13.32 -2.90
N ALA A 189 2.79 -12.59 -3.85
CA ALA A 189 2.57 -13.04 -5.22
C ALA A 189 3.15 -12.04 -6.23
N SER A 190 3.55 -12.50 -7.41
CA SER A 190 4.01 -11.61 -8.48
C SER A 190 3.64 -12.14 -9.85
N ASP A 191 2.91 -11.33 -10.62
CA ASP A 191 2.56 -11.63 -12.01
C ASP A 191 3.70 -11.33 -13.00
N LEU A 192 4.84 -10.82 -12.50
CA LEU A 192 6.05 -10.60 -13.29
C LEU A 192 6.90 -11.89 -13.42
N GLY A 193 6.66 -12.88 -12.56
CA GLY A 193 7.28 -14.20 -12.61
C GLY A 193 6.56 -15.15 -13.58
N ALA A 194 7.21 -16.28 -13.92
CA ALA A 194 6.59 -17.33 -14.74
C ALA A 194 5.53 -18.15 -13.97
N GLY A 195 5.29 -17.83 -12.70
CA GLY A 195 4.53 -18.64 -11.76
C GLY A 195 5.38 -19.73 -11.11
N ALA A 196 5.29 -19.84 -9.79
CA ALA A 196 5.98 -20.89 -9.05
C ALA A 196 5.38 -22.26 -9.36
N THR A 197 6.23 -23.28 -9.39
CA THR A 197 5.74 -24.67 -9.35
C THR A 197 5.38 -25.02 -7.92
N PRO A 198 4.14 -25.50 -7.65
CA PRO A 198 3.74 -25.84 -6.29
C PRO A 198 4.64 -26.95 -5.75
N ARG A 199 5.16 -26.78 -4.52
CA ARG A 199 5.98 -27.80 -3.88
C ARG A 199 5.18 -29.10 -3.73
N PRO A 200 5.78 -30.27 -4.01
CA PRO A 200 5.10 -31.55 -3.84
C PRO A 200 4.89 -31.83 -2.36
N VAL A 201 3.74 -31.41 -1.85
CA VAL A 201 3.33 -31.72 -0.48
C VAL A 201 2.91 -33.19 -0.44
N LYS A 202 3.56 -34.01 0.39
CA LYS A 202 3.20 -35.43 0.60
C LYS A 202 1.70 -35.51 0.94
N ARG A 203 0.89 -35.96 -0.02
CA ARG A 203 -0.55 -36.18 0.18
C ARG A 203 -0.72 -37.40 1.07
N SER A 204 -1.28 -37.21 2.25
CA SER A 204 -1.79 -38.31 3.07
C SER A 204 -3.11 -38.75 2.44
N SER A 205 -3.12 -39.92 1.81
CA SER A 205 -4.27 -40.51 1.14
C SER A 205 -5.31 -40.97 2.17
N ALA A 206 -6.29 -40.13 2.48
CA ALA A 206 -7.52 -40.54 3.16
C ALA A 206 -8.67 -40.63 2.12
N PRO A 207 -9.57 -41.62 2.23
CA PRO A 207 -10.67 -41.80 1.27
C PRO A 207 -11.69 -40.66 1.36
N ILE A 208 -12.10 -40.16 0.19
CA ILE A 208 -13.02 -39.02 0.02
C ILE A 208 -14.47 -39.55 0.01
N PRO A 209 -15.40 -39.03 0.83
CA PRO A 209 -16.82 -39.32 0.68
C PRO A 209 -17.40 -38.60 -0.55
N SER A 210 -18.32 -39.26 -1.26
CA SER A 210 -18.99 -38.74 -2.45
C SER A 210 -19.77 -37.44 -2.18
N SER A 211 -19.53 -36.44 -3.02
CA SER A 211 -20.12 -35.11 -2.95
C SER A 211 -21.60 -35.07 -3.38
N THR A 212 -22.42 -34.48 -2.53
CA THR A 212 -23.83 -34.11 -2.73
C THR A 212 -23.93 -32.84 -3.62
N PRO A 213 -25.01 -32.61 -4.39
CA PRO A 213 -25.09 -31.55 -5.42
C PRO A 213 -25.00 -30.08 -4.94
N PHE A 214 -24.90 -29.83 -3.63
CA PHE A 214 -24.80 -28.49 -3.06
C PHE A 214 -23.44 -27.81 -3.34
N ALA A 215 -22.40 -28.58 -3.64
CA ALA A 215 -21.06 -28.05 -3.92
C ALA A 215 -20.92 -27.31 -5.27
N ALA A 216 -21.82 -27.55 -6.24
CA ALA A 216 -21.68 -26.98 -7.59
C ALA A 216 -21.96 -25.46 -7.63
N GLN A 217 -22.84 -24.94 -6.78
CA GLN A 217 -23.20 -23.51 -6.77
C GLN A 217 -22.08 -22.63 -6.17
N GLY A 218 -21.35 -23.14 -5.18
CA GLY A 218 -20.21 -22.43 -4.60
C GLY A 218 -19.00 -22.34 -5.54
N GLU A 219 -18.80 -23.35 -6.38
CA GLU A 219 -17.71 -23.39 -7.37
C GLU A 219 -17.91 -22.34 -8.48
N ASP A 220 -19.13 -22.16 -8.96
CA ASP A 220 -19.45 -21.13 -9.94
C ASP A 220 -19.27 -19.70 -9.39
N LEU A 221 -19.64 -19.48 -8.12
CA LEU A 221 -19.48 -18.17 -7.47
C LEU A 221 -17.99 -17.80 -7.30
N LEU A 222 -17.17 -18.74 -6.83
CA LEU A 222 -15.72 -18.55 -6.68
C LEU A 222 -15.03 -18.29 -8.03
N ARG A 223 -15.49 -18.97 -9.07
CA ARG A 223 -15.01 -18.74 -10.44
C ARG A 223 -15.37 -17.34 -10.93
N LEU A 224 -16.60 -16.87 -10.70
CA LEU A 224 -17.01 -15.50 -11.04
C LEU A 224 -16.21 -14.45 -10.27
N GLU A 225 -15.96 -14.67 -8.98
CA GLU A 225 -15.15 -13.77 -8.14
C GLU A 225 -13.70 -13.69 -8.66
N SER A 226 -13.10 -14.83 -8.98
CA SER A 226 -11.77 -14.87 -9.60
C SER A 226 -11.73 -14.13 -10.95
N GLN A 227 -12.76 -14.30 -11.78
CA GLN A 227 -12.87 -13.59 -13.06
C GLN A 227 -13.01 -12.08 -12.88
N MET A 228 -13.77 -11.63 -11.89
CA MET A 228 -13.90 -10.21 -11.55
C MET A 228 -12.52 -9.61 -11.18
N ILE A 229 -11.78 -10.29 -10.29
CA ILE A 229 -10.45 -9.83 -9.84
C ILE A 229 -9.50 -9.71 -11.03
N MET A 230 -9.48 -10.71 -11.92
CA MET A 230 -8.65 -10.68 -13.12
C MET A 230 -9.03 -9.52 -14.07
N ALA A 231 -10.34 -9.28 -14.25
CA ALA A 231 -10.82 -8.17 -15.08
C ALA A 231 -10.44 -6.80 -14.50
N VAL A 232 -10.51 -6.62 -13.16
CA VAL A 232 -10.04 -5.41 -12.48
C VAL A 232 -8.54 -5.20 -12.71
N ALA A 233 -7.74 -6.25 -12.51
CA ALA A 233 -6.28 -6.19 -12.71
C ALA A 233 -5.90 -5.85 -14.16
N ALA A 234 -6.66 -6.36 -15.13
CA ALA A 234 -6.48 -6.07 -16.55
C ALA A 234 -7.07 -4.71 -17.00
N ARG A 235 -7.72 -3.95 -16.10
CA ARG A 235 -8.52 -2.76 -16.41
C ARG A 235 -9.62 -3.02 -17.45
N GLU A 236 -10.13 -4.26 -17.50
CA GLU A 236 -11.28 -4.65 -18.30
C GLU A 236 -12.57 -4.33 -17.55
N TRP A 237 -12.79 -3.03 -17.28
CA TRP A 237 -13.86 -2.55 -16.41
C TRP A 237 -15.26 -3.07 -16.75
N PRO A 238 -15.69 -3.15 -18.03
CA PRO A 238 -16.99 -3.72 -18.36
C PRO A 238 -17.15 -5.17 -17.88
N ALA A 239 -16.11 -6.00 -18.03
CA ALA A 239 -16.13 -7.38 -17.58
C ALA A 239 -16.16 -7.46 -16.04
N ALA A 240 -15.35 -6.64 -15.36
CA ALA A 240 -15.35 -6.57 -13.89
C ALA A 240 -16.73 -6.23 -13.31
N VAL A 241 -17.39 -5.21 -13.88
CA VAL A 241 -18.75 -4.80 -13.50
C VAL A 241 -19.77 -5.91 -13.75
N ASP A 242 -19.70 -6.57 -14.91
CA ASP A 242 -20.61 -7.67 -15.26
C ASP A 242 -20.46 -8.87 -14.31
N HIS A 243 -19.23 -9.25 -13.97
CA HIS A 243 -18.98 -10.31 -13.00
C HIS A 243 -19.49 -9.93 -11.61
N GLY A 244 -19.17 -8.72 -11.12
CA GLY A 244 -19.63 -8.24 -9.81
C GLY A 244 -21.15 -8.23 -9.67
N ARG A 245 -21.88 -7.79 -10.72
CA ARG A 245 -23.35 -7.79 -10.72
C ARG A 245 -23.94 -9.20 -10.67
N ARG A 246 -23.36 -10.17 -11.38
CA ARG A 246 -23.83 -11.57 -11.32
C ARG A 246 -23.64 -12.15 -9.92
N ILE A 247 -22.48 -11.89 -9.31
CA ILE A 247 -22.18 -12.34 -7.94
C ILE A 247 -23.18 -11.75 -6.95
N LEU A 248 -23.49 -10.45 -7.03
CA LEU A 248 -24.47 -9.81 -6.14
C LEU A 248 -25.92 -10.22 -6.43
N ALA A 249 -26.26 -10.57 -7.66
CA ALA A 249 -27.58 -11.11 -7.98
C ALA A 249 -27.82 -12.48 -7.32
N GLU A 250 -26.79 -13.31 -7.25
CA GLU A 250 -26.83 -14.61 -6.57
C GLU A 250 -26.71 -14.47 -5.05
N ASN A 251 -25.85 -13.56 -4.57
CA ASN A 251 -25.61 -13.34 -3.15
C ASN A 251 -25.43 -11.83 -2.83
N PRO A 252 -26.53 -11.10 -2.52
CA PRO A 252 -26.52 -9.65 -2.32
C PRO A 252 -25.72 -9.17 -1.11
N GLY A 253 -25.43 -10.04 -0.15
CA GLY A 253 -24.87 -9.67 1.16
C GLY A 253 -23.35 -9.72 1.25
N ARG A 254 -22.62 -9.73 0.13
CA ARG A 254 -21.14 -9.87 0.14
C ARG A 254 -20.46 -8.49 0.13
N PRO A 255 -20.03 -7.95 1.29
CA PRO A 255 -19.49 -6.58 1.37
C PRO A 255 -18.24 -6.39 0.50
N GLY A 256 -17.37 -7.40 0.40
CA GLY A 256 -16.18 -7.33 -0.46
C GLY A 256 -16.52 -7.14 -1.95
N ILE A 257 -17.59 -7.77 -2.43
CA ILE A 257 -18.02 -7.65 -3.84
C ILE A 257 -18.69 -6.30 -4.09
N VAL A 258 -19.48 -5.80 -3.12
CA VAL A 258 -20.04 -4.44 -3.17
C VAL A 258 -18.91 -3.41 -3.29
N GLN A 259 -17.89 -3.51 -2.45
CA GLN A 259 -16.72 -2.63 -2.49
C GLN A 259 -15.94 -2.75 -3.81
N ALA A 260 -15.69 -3.96 -4.30
CA ALA A 260 -14.98 -4.19 -5.55
C ALA A 260 -15.77 -3.67 -6.77
N LEU A 261 -17.10 -3.80 -6.76
CA LEU A 261 -17.96 -3.28 -7.82
C LEU A 261 -17.98 -1.75 -7.82
N TYR A 262 -18.05 -1.13 -6.64
CA TYR A 262 -17.88 0.31 -6.47
C TYR A 262 -16.56 0.80 -7.08
N GLN A 263 -15.44 0.18 -6.68
CA GLN A 263 -14.11 0.53 -7.19
C GLN A 263 -13.99 0.32 -8.70
N SER A 264 -14.60 -0.73 -9.24
CA SER A 264 -14.62 -1.00 -10.69
C SER A 264 -15.33 0.12 -11.46
N HIS A 265 -16.46 0.63 -10.95
CA HIS A 265 -17.17 1.76 -11.55
C HIS A 265 -16.36 3.06 -11.47
N VAL A 266 -15.73 3.35 -10.32
CA VAL A 266 -14.86 4.54 -10.14
C VAL A 266 -13.65 4.48 -11.08
N GLY A 267 -12.95 3.34 -11.14
CA GLY A 267 -11.82 3.12 -12.04
C GLY A 267 -12.20 3.30 -13.51
N TRP A 268 -13.35 2.75 -13.91
CA TRP A 268 -13.88 2.94 -15.27
C TRP A 268 -14.18 4.42 -15.57
N ALA A 269 -14.82 5.11 -14.63
CA ALA A 269 -15.15 6.51 -14.79
C ALA A 269 -13.89 7.36 -15.02
N HIS A 270 -12.83 7.14 -14.23
CA HIS A 270 -11.55 7.85 -14.40
C HIS A 270 -10.90 7.57 -15.76
N ASP A 271 -10.88 6.32 -16.22
CA ASP A 271 -10.35 5.98 -17.55
C ASP A 271 -11.17 6.64 -18.68
N LEU A 272 -12.50 6.78 -18.51
CA LEU A 272 -13.36 7.50 -19.45
C LEU A 272 -13.09 9.01 -19.44
N VAL A 273 -12.83 9.62 -18.27
CA VAL A 273 -12.41 11.03 -18.18
C VAL A 273 -11.09 11.25 -18.91
N ALA A 274 -10.10 10.36 -18.72
CA ALA A 274 -8.81 10.44 -19.40
C ALA A 274 -8.94 10.35 -20.93
N GLN A 275 -9.98 9.67 -21.42
CA GLN A 275 -10.32 9.58 -22.85
C GLN A 275 -11.18 10.76 -23.37
N GLY A 276 -11.52 11.73 -22.52
CA GLY A 276 -12.40 12.85 -22.86
C GLY A 276 -13.90 12.47 -22.96
N ARG A 277 -14.28 11.29 -22.48
CA ARG A 277 -15.67 10.76 -22.54
C ARG A 277 -16.45 11.12 -21.28
N ALA A 278 -16.58 12.42 -21.02
CA ALA A 278 -17.15 12.96 -19.78
C ALA A 278 -18.59 12.50 -19.46
N VAL A 279 -19.46 12.36 -20.48
CA VAL A 279 -20.85 11.93 -20.28
C VAL A 279 -20.92 10.48 -19.78
N GLU A 280 -20.10 9.60 -20.35
CA GLU A 280 -20.06 8.20 -19.94
C GLU A 280 -19.37 8.04 -18.58
N ALA A 281 -18.33 8.83 -18.31
CA ALA A 281 -17.70 8.87 -17.00
C ALA A 281 -18.70 9.24 -15.90
N ARG A 282 -19.56 10.25 -16.15
CA ARG A 282 -20.64 10.64 -15.23
C ARG A 282 -21.55 9.45 -14.90
N HIS A 283 -22.02 8.72 -15.92
CA HIS A 283 -22.87 7.55 -15.70
C HIS A 283 -22.19 6.47 -14.84
N GLN A 284 -20.87 6.27 -14.99
CA GLN A 284 -20.15 5.30 -14.16
C GLN A 284 -20.00 5.77 -12.72
N PHE A 285 -19.73 7.06 -12.46
CA PHE A 285 -19.73 7.59 -11.10
C PHE A 285 -21.12 7.51 -10.44
N GLU A 286 -22.19 7.80 -11.18
CA GLU A 286 -23.57 7.65 -10.69
C GLU A 286 -23.86 6.18 -10.34
N ALA A 287 -23.51 5.24 -11.22
CA ALA A 287 -23.65 3.81 -10.95
C ALA A 287 -22.83 3.36 -9.73
N ALA A 288 -21.64 3.94 -9.49
CA ALA A 288 -20.87 3.69 -8.27
C ALA A 288 -21.67 4.12 -7.02
N LEU A 289 -22.34 5.28 -7.06
CA LEU A 289 -23.16 5.77 -5.95
C LEU A 289 -24.46 4.97 -5.75
N GLU A 290 -24.99 4.32 -6.79
CA GLU A 290 -26.08 3.35 -6.61
C GLU A 290 -25.63 2.14 -5.79
N VAL A 291 -24.37 1.71 -5.95
CA VAL A 291 -23.78 0.59 -5.19
C VAL A 291 -23.41 1.03 -3.77
N LEU A 292 -22.79 2.21 -3.63
CA LEU A 292 -22.38 2.79 -2.35
C LEU A 292 -22.70 4.29 -2.30
N PRO A 293 -23.86 4.68 -1.73
CA PRO A 293 -24.35 6.07 -1.78
C PRO A 293 -23.45 7.13 -1.14
N GLN A 294 -22.56 6.71 -0.24
CA GLN A 294 -21.64 7.59 0.49
C GLN A 294 -20.21 7.54 -0.07
N GLY A 295 -20.01 6.96 -1.26
CA GLY A 295 -18.69 6.82 -1.86
C GLY A 295 -18.07 8.17 -2.25
N GLU A 296 -17.14 8.66 -1.44
CA GLU A 296 -16.52 9.99 -1.58
C GLU A 296 -15.83 10.20 -2.93
N GLU A 297 -15.14 9.17 -3.45
CA GLU A 297 -14.41 9.25 -4.73
C GLU A 297 -15.33 9.53 -5.90
N ALA A 298 -16.48 8.85 -5.96
CA ALA A 298 -17.48 9.07 -7.00
C ALA A 298 -18.16 10.45 -6.89
N LEU A 299 -18.45 10.91 -5.67
CA LEU A 299 -18.97 12.27 -5.44
C LEU A 299 -17.96 13.35 -5.87
N GLU A 300 -16.68 13.15 -5.58
CA GLU A 300 -15.59 14.03 -6.03
C GLU A 300 -15.47 14.02 -7.56
N GLY A 301 -15.48 12.83 -8.18
CA GLY A 301 -15.43 12.69 -9.63
C GLY A 301 -16.56 13.44 -10.35
N LEU A 302 -17.79 13.36 -9.83
CA LEU A 302 -18.92 14.13 -10.36
C LEU A 302 -18.73 15.65 -10.22
N ARG A 303 -18.26 16.12 -9.04
CA ARG A 303 -17.98 17.55 -8.82
C ARG A 303 -16.93 18.08 -9.79
N GLN A 304 -15.89 17.30 -10.08
CA GLN A 304 -14.86 17.67 -11.06
C GLN A 304 -15.41 17.76 -12.48
N LEU A 305 -16.28 16.81 -12.87
CA LEU A 305 -16.95 16.85 -14.17
C LEU A 305 -17.86 18.07 -14.33
N ASP A 306 -18.59 18.46 -13.27
CA ASP A 306 -19.44 19.66 -13.26
C ASP A 306 -18.61 20.95 -13.37
N ALA A 307 -17.51 21.05 -12.63
CA ALA A 307 -16.58 22.17 -12.71
C ALA A 307 -15.98 22.30 -14.12
N ALA A 308 -15.58 21.17 -14.73
CA ALA A 308 -15.03 21.15 -16.08
C ALA A 308 -16.05 21.48 -17.17
N ALA A 309 -17.34 21.23 -16.92
CA ALA A 309 -18.44 21.60 -17.82
C ALA A 309 -18.83 23.09 -17.73
N THR A 310 -18.31 23.82 -16.73
CA THR A 310 -18.59 25.24 -16.50
C THR A 310 -17.37 26.15 -16.77
N PRO A 311 -16.64 26.04 -17.90
CA PRO A 311 -15.54 26.96 -18.18
C PRO A 311 -16.08 28.28 -18.76
N GLY A 312 -16.30 29.27 -17.90
CA GLY A 312 -16.43 30.69 -18.30
C GLY A 312 -17.82 31.17 -18.73
N GLN A 313 -18.78 31.17 -17.81
CA GLN A 313 -19.78 32.24 -17.79
C GLN A 313 -19.23 33.46 -17.04
#